data_AF-A0A384BNS6-F1
#
_entry.id   AF-A0A384BNS6-F1
#
_cell.length_a   1.000
_cell.length_b   1.000
_cell.length_c   1.000
_cell.angle_alpha   90.00
_cell.angle_beta   90.00
_cell.angle_gamma   90.00
#
_symmetry.space_group_name_H-M   'P 1'
#
loop_
_entity.id
_entity.type
_entity.pdbx_description
1 polymer ?
#
loop_
_entity_poly.entity_id
_entity_poly.type
_entity_poly.pdbx_seq_one_letter_code
_entity_poly.pdbx_strand_id
1 'polypeptide(L)'
;MEAVGFLCLGAAVLAWGFLWVWDSWERMKSQEPAGVPGGGSRTLLVIAHPDDEAMFFAPTVLGLARLRHRLSLLCFSAGNYYNQGEMRKKELLQSCDVLGIPPSSIMIIDNRDFPDDPGVQWDTERVASVLLQHIEASGINLVVTFDAGGVSGHRNHVALYAAVRTLHSEGKLPKGCSVLTLRSVNVFRKYISLLDLPFALLHTRDVLFVLTSKEVAQAKRAMSCHRSQLLWFRRLYVLFSRYMRINSLHFL
;
A
#
# COMPACT_ATOMS: atom_id res chain seq x y z
N MET A 1 12.06 -43.41 23.10
CA MET A 1 12.13 -42.16 23.90
C MET A 1 12.55 -40.94 23.08
N GLU A 2 13.28 -41.10 21.98
CA GLU A 2 13.77 -39.96 21.16
C GLU A 2 12.68 -39.23 20.37
N ALA A 3 11.70 -39.94 19.80
CA ALA A 3 10.61 -39.33 19.03
C ALA A 3 9.74 -38.36 19.85
N VAL A 4 9.57 -38.65 21.15
CA VAL A 4 8.83 -37.78 22.08
C VAL A 4 9.62 -36.51 22.37
N GLY A 5 10.95 -36.60 22.48
CA GLY A 5 11.84 -35.44 22.65
C GLY A 5 11.79 -34.49 21.46
N PHE A 6 11.80 -35.00 20.22
CA PHE A 6 11.67 -34.18 19.01
C PHE A 6 10.28 -33.54 18.86
N LEU A 7 9.22 -34.25 19.23
CA LEU A 7 7.85 -33.70 19.25
C LEU A 7 7.71 -32.58 20.30
N CYS A 8 8.26 -32.76 21.50
CA CYS A 8 8.25 -31.75 22.55
C CYS A 8 9.09 -30.52 22.18
N LEU A 9 10.24 -30.70 21.54
CA LEU A 9 11.08 -29.61 21.06
C LEU A 9 10.37 -28.83 19.94
N GLY A 10 9.74 -29.52 18.99
CA GLY A 10 8.93 -28.91 17.93
C GLY A 10 7.75 -28.11 18.49
N ALA A 11 7.03 -28.67 19.46
CA ALA A 11 5.93 -27.97 20.13
C ALA A 11 6.41 -26.73 20.91
N ALA A 12 7.55 -26.81 21.59
CA ALA A 12 8.13 -25.69 22.32
C ALA A 12 8.59 -24.55 21.38
N VAL A 13 9.20 -24.88 20.23
CA VAL A 13 9.58 -23.89 19.21
C VAL A 13 8.35 -23.22 18.60
N LEU A 14 7.28 -23.99 18.34
CA LEU A 14 6.01 -23.43 17.83
C LEU A 14 5.32 -22.55 18.88
N ALA A 15 5.31 -22.96 20.14
CA ALA A 15 4.73 -22.18 21.24
C ALA A 15 5.53 -20.89 21.50
N TRP A 16 6.87 -20.96 21.47
CA TRP A 16 7.73 -19.78 21.57
C TRP A 16 7.53 -18.85 20.37
N GLY A 17 7.48 -19.41 19.14
CA GLY A 17 7.20 -18.64 17.93
C GLY A 17 5.84 -17.95 18.00
N PHE A 18 4.81 -18.64 18.51
CA PHE A 18 3.48 -18.08 18.72
C PHE A 18 3.48 -16.98 19.78
N LEU A 19 4.13 -17.20 20.93
CA LEU A 19 4.25 -16.20 22.00
C LEU A 19 5.05 -14.97 21.55
N TRP A 20 6.13 -15.17 20.80
CA TRP A 20 6.92 -14.07 20.24
C TRP A 20 6.13 -13.28 19.20
N VAL A 21 5.37 -13.96 18.33
CA VAL A 21 4.47 -13.30 17.37
C VAL A 21 3.35 -12.56 18.11
N TRP A 22 2.78 -13.14 19.17
CA TRP A 22 1.72 -12.53 19.98
C TRP A 22 2.22 -11.31 20.75
N ASP A 23 3.39 -11.40 21.39
CA ASP A 23 4.01 -10.31 22.14
C ASP A 23 4.51 -9.20 21.20
N SER A 24 5.03 -9.56 20.02
CA SER A 24 5.35 -8.58 18.97
C SER A 24 4.09 -7.92 18.39
N TRP A 25 3.00 -8.67 18.26
CA TRP A 25 1.70 -8.16 17.84
C TRP A 25 1.09 -7.18 18.85
N GLU A 26 1.16 -7.49 20.14
CA GLU A 26 0.72 -6.58 21.22
C GLU A 26 1.60 -5.31 21.26
N ARG A 27 2.92 -5.42 21.14
CA ARG A 27 3.82 -4.26 21.02
C ARG A 27 3.46 -3.38 19.81
N MET A 28 3.16 -3.98 18.66
CA MET A 28 2.77 -3.26 17.45
C MET A 28 1.41 -2.53 17.55
N LYS A 29 0.47 -3.02 18.35
CA LYS A 29 -0.77 -2.25 18.62
C LYS A 29 -0.49 -0.95 19.37
N SER A 30 0.59 -0.90 20.14
CA SER A 30 0.88 0.17 21.09
C SER A 30 1.89 1.21 20.61
N GLN A 31 2.68 0.92 19.57
CA GLN A 31 3.70 1.85 19.06
C GLN A 31 3.21 2.58 17.82
N GLU A 32 3.21 3.92 17.88
CA GLU A 32 3.23 4.71 16.66
C GLU A 32 4.55 4.42 15.92
N PRO A 33 4.51 4.18 14.59
CA PRO A 33 5.72 3.91 13.84
C PRO A 33 6.66 5.11 13.94
N ALA A 34 7.89 4.88 14.40
CA ALA A 34 8.89 5.93 14.56
C ALA A 34 9.11 6.66 13.22
N GLY A 35 9.03 7.99 13.24
CA GLY A 35 9.28 8.83 12.06
C GLY A 35 8.07 9.14 11.18
N VAL A 36 6.91 8.50 11.40
CA VAL A 36 5.68 8.93 10.70
C VAL A 36 5.22 10.27 11.29
N PRO A 37 4.92 11.29 10.45
CA PRO A 37 4.36 12.55 10.92
C PRO A 37 3.13 12.32 11.80
N GLY A 38 3.04 13.02 12.95
CA GLY A 38 1.98 12.80 13.92
C GLY A 38 0.56 13.09 13.40
N GLY A 39 -0.43 12.81 14.24
CA GLY A 39 -1.85 12.96 13.89
C GLY A 39 -2.23 14.34 13.35
N GLY A 40 -3.15 14.35 12.36
CA GLY A 40 -3.55 15.55 11.63
C GLY A 40 -2.73 15.85 10.36
N SER A 41 -1.67 15.07 10.10
CA SER A 41 -0.90 15.13 8.86
C SER A 41 -1.78 14.90 7.62
N ARG A 42 -1.49 15.62 6.53
CA ARG A 42 -2.20 15.53 5.26
C ARG A 42 -1.42 14.59 4.35
N THR A 43 -1.95 13.39 4.19
CA THR A 43 -1.26 12.32 3.49
C THR A 43 -1.90 12.05 2.15
N LEU A 44 -1.08 12.03 1.10
CA LEU A 44 -1.49 11.67 -0.25
C LEU A 44 -1.06 10.24 -0.57
N LEU A 45 -2.02 9.36 -0.81
CA LEU A 45 -1.78 8.07 -1.44
C LEU A 45 -1.78 8.25 -2.96
N VAL A 46 -0.67 7.93 -3.61
CA VAL A 46 -0.52 8.01 -5.07
C VAL A 46 -0.48 6.61 -5.66
N ILE A 47 -1.47 6.30 -6.49
CA ILE A 47 -1.62 5.00 -7.17
C ILE A 47 -1.72 5.17 -8.68
N ALA A 48 -1.46 4.10 -9.42
CA ALA A 48 -1.51 4.14 -10.88
C ALA A 48 -2.91 3.81 -11.39
N HIS A 49 -3.56 2.84 -10.75
CA HIS A 49 -4.79 2.23 -11.25
C HIS A 49 -5.85 2.09 -10.16
N PRO A 50 -7.14 2.16 -10.53
CA PRO A 50 -8.21 1.65 -9.69
C PRO A 50 -7.90 0.20 -9.26
N ASP A 51 -8.02 -0.10 -7.97
CA ASP A 51 -7.72 -1.37 -7.28
C ASP A 51 -6.41 -1.42 -6.50
N ASP A 52 -5.42 -0.59 -6.85
CA ASP A 52 -4.14 -0.52 -6.14
C ASP A 52 -4.33 -0.20 -4.65
N GLU A 53 -5.29 0.66 -4.32
CA GLU A 53 -5.55 1.12 -2.95
C GLU A 53 -5.98 -0.03 -2.05
N ALA A 54 -6.77 -0.96 -2.58
CA ALA A 54 -7.26 -2.13 -1.85
C ALA A 54 -6.30 -3.30 -1.96
N MET A 55 -5.68 -3.50 -3.14
CA MET A 55 -4.84 -4.64 -3.45
C MET A 55 -3.46 -4.56 -2.81
N PHE A 56 -2.89 -3.36 -2.70
CA PHE A 56 -1.53 -3.15 -2.22
C PHE A 56 -1.47 -2.33 -0.94
N PHE A 57 -2.32 -1.29 -0.83
CA PHE A 57 -2.20 -0.27 0.21
C PHE A 57 -3.22 -0.34 1.34
N ALA A 58 -4.15 -1.30 1.37
CA ALA A 58 -5.15 -1.37 2.43
C ALA A 58 -4.54 -1.37 3.85
N PRO A 59 -3.43 -2.08 4.15
CA PRO A 59 -2.75 -1.95 5.43
C PRO A 59 -2.25 -0.55 5.73
N THR A 60 -1.71 0.15 4.74
CA THR A 60 -1.22 1.52 4.88
C THR A 60 -2.37 2.51 5.10
N VAL A 61 -3.44 2.42 4.32
CA VAL A 61 -4.62 3.29 4.45
C VAL A 61 -5.23 3.17 5.84
N LEU A 62 -5.51 1.94 6.29
CA LEU A 62 -6.12 1.71 7.60
C LEU A 62 -5.16 2.02 8.76
N GLY A 63 -3.86 1.77 8.58
CA GLY A 63 -2.82 2.16 9.53
C GLY A 63 -2.73 3.67 9.74
N LEU A 64 -2.70 4.45 8.66
CA LEU A 64 -2.66 5.90 8.72
C LEU A 64 -3.97 6.51 9.24
N ALA A 65 -5.10 5.87 8.96
CA ALA A 65 -6.38 6.23 9.58
C ALA A 65 -6.35 6.06 11.11
N ARG A 66 -5.73 4.99 11.63
CA ARG A 66 -5.52 4.80 13.09
C ARG A 66 -4.69 5.91 13.70
N LEU A 67 -3.67 6.38 12.98
CA LEU A 67 -2.82 7.51 13.34
C LEU A 67 -3.50 8.88 13.11
N ARG A 68 -4.78 8.91 12.70
CA ARG A 68 -5.58 10.12 12.47
C ARG A 68 -4.99 11.04 11.38
N HIS A 69 -4.40 10.46 10.35
CA HIS A 69 -4.01 11.20 9.16
C HIS A 69 -5.25 11.59 8.34
N ARG A 70 -5.19 12.75 7.69
CA ARG A 70 -6.16 13.17 6.69
C ARG A 70 -5.70 12.62 5.34
N LEU A 71 -6.28 11.49 4.93
CA LEU A 71 -5.90 10.79 3.72
C LEU A 71 -6.64 11.37 2.50
N SER A 72 -5.88 11.69 1.46
CA SER A 72 -6.34 11.90 0.09
C SER A 72 -5.72 10.88 -0.85
N LEU A 73 -6.35 10.67 -2.00
CA LEU A 73 -5.93 9.71 -3.01
C LEU A 73 -5.82 10.39 -4.37
N LEU A 74 -4.69 10.19 -5.04
CA LEU A 74 -4.48 10.55 -6.44
C LEU A 74 -4.23 9.30 -7.27
N CYS A 75 -5.16 8.99 -8.18
CA CYS A 75 -5.06 7.87 -9.11
C CYS A 75 -4.68 8.40 -10.49
N PHE A 76 -3.56 7.96 -11.06
CA PHE A 76 -3.01 8.53 -12.29
C PHE A 76 -3.70 8.08 -13.59
N SER A 77 -4.51 7.01 -13.54
CA SER A 77 -5.32 6.58 -14.67
C SER A 77 -6.72 6.14 -14.24
N ALA A 78 -7.65 6.11 -15.19
CA ALA A 78 -8.98 5.52 -14.97
C ALA A 78 -8.98 3.98 -15.05
N GLY A 79 -7.83 3.31 -15.26
CA GLY A 79 -7.76 1.86 -15.45
C GLY A 79 -8.42 1.38 -16.75
N ASN A 80 -8.36 2.19 -17.81
CA ASN A 80 -9.18 2.04 -19.01
C ASN A 80 -8.61 1.09 -20.10
N TYR A 81 -7.62 0.24 -19.80
CA TYR A 81 -7.01 -0.63 -20.82
C TYR A 81 -8.05 -1.48 -21.60
N TYR A 82 -9.07 -1.98 -20.90
CA TYR A 82 -10.16 -2.78 -21.47
C TYR A 82 -11.42 -1.97 -21.81
N ASN A 83 -11.32 -0.65 -21.97
CA ASN A 83 -12.48 0.26 -22.16
C ASN A 83 -13.49 0.21 -20.99
N GLN A 84 -13.00 0.02 -19.76
CA GLN A 84 -13.81 -0.12 -18.54
C GLN A 84 -13.61 1.04 -17.53
N GLY A 85 -13.00 2.15 -17.96
CA GLY A 85 -12.57 3.22 -17.07
C GLY A 85 -13.70 3.85 -16.27
N GLU A 86 -14.86 4.14 -16.90
CA GLU A 86 -16.03 4.66 -16.19
C GLU A 86 -16.55 3.73 -15.08
N MET A 87 -16.51 2.42 -15.32
CA MET A 87 -16.88 1.43 -14.33
C MET A 87 -15.87 1.41 -13.19
N ARG A 88 -14.57 1.35 -13.52
CA ARG A 88 -13.49 1.25 -12.53
C ARG A 88 -13.33 2.51 -11.68
N LYS A 89 -13.64 3.69 -12.22
CA LYS A 89 -13.76 4.94 -11.44
C LYS A 89 -14.80 4.80 -10.33
N LYS A 90 -15.97 4.23 -10.65
CA LYS A 90 -17.04 3.99 -9.65
C LYS A 90 -16.63 2.93 -8.63
N GLU A 91 -15.97 1.85 -9.08
CA GLU A 91 -15.46 0.80 -8.19
C GLU A 91 -14.40 1.34 -7.22
N LEU A 92 -13.48 2.20 -7.68
CA LEU A 92 -12.50 2.88 -6.84
C LEU A 92 -13.18 3.75 -5.78
N LEU A 93 -14.14 4.59 -6.16
CA LEU A 93 -14.87 5.43 -5.20
C LEU A 93 -15.58 4.59 -4.12
N GLN A 94 -16.22 3.48 -4.51
CA GLN A 94 -16.86 2.55 -3.58
C GLN A 94 -15.85 1.85 -2.66
N SER A 95 -14.71 1.42 -3.20
CA SER A 95 -13.62 0.79 -2.43
C SER A 95 -13.04 1.77 -1.41
N CYS A 96 -12.79 3.01 -1.82
CA CYS A 96 -12.31 4.09 -0.96
C CYS A 96 -13.30 4.42 0.17
N ASP A 97 -14.60 4.45 -0.11
CA ASP A 97 -15.63 4.62 0.92
C ASP A 97 -15.54 3.51 1.99
N VAL A 98 -15.37 2.24 1.56
CA VAL A 98 -15.15 1.11 2.47
C VAL A 98 -13.87 1.27 3.29
N LEU A 99 -12.81 1.85 2.71
CA LEU A 99 -11.54 2.13 3.41
C LEU A 99 -11.57 3.41 4.27
N GLY A 100 -12.64 4.20 4.19
CA GLY A 100 -12.81 5.45 4.95
C GLY A 100 -12.16 6.68 4.32
N ILE A 101 -11.87 6.66 3.02
CA ILE A 101 -11.39 7.84 2.28
C ILE A 101 -12.61 8.52 1.65
N PRO A 102 -12.93 9.78 2.02
CA PRO A 102 -14.12 10.45 1.51
C PRO A 102 -13.97 10.79 0.01
N PRO A 103 -15.04 10.73 -0.79
CA PRO A 103 -15.00 11.04 -2.23
C PRO A 103 -14.42 12.42 -2.57
N SER A 104 -14.61 13.41 -1.69
CA SER A 104 -14.05 14.77 -1.85
C SER A 104 -12.52 14.82 -1.79
N SER A 105 -11.88 13.77 -1.31
CA SER A 105 -10.43 13.66 -1.17
C SER A 105 -9.82 12.71 -2.20
N ILE A 106 -10.59 12.33 -3.24
CA ILE A 106 -10.16 11.43 -4.30
C ILE A 106 -10.09 12.20 -5.61
N MET A 107 -8.95 12.13 -6.29
CA MET A 107 -8.75 12.67 -7.63
C MET A 107 -8.32 11.52 -8.55
N ILE A 108 -9.02 11.36 -9.66
CA ILE A 108 -8.69 10.37 -10.69
C ILE A 108 -8.34 11.13 -11.95
N ILE A 109 -7.11 10.94 -12.44
CA ILE A 109 -6.68 11.51 -13.70
C ILE A 109 -7.21 10.65 -14.84
N ASP A 110 -7.92 11.30 -15.75
CA ASP A 110 -8.45 10.70 -16.97
C ASP A 110 -7.96 11.52 -18.16
N ASN A 111 -6.66 11.37 -18.46
CA ASN A 111 -5.94 12.11 -19.49
C ASN A 111 -5.11 11.13 -20.34
N ARG A 112 -4.99 11.44 -21.63
CA ARG A 112 -4.20 10.70 -22.62
C ARG A 112 -2.70 10.65 -22.31
N ASP A 113 -2.22 11.53 -21.45
CA ASP A 113 -0.83 11.58 -21.00
C ASP A 113 -0.43 10.38 -20.12
N PHE A 114 -1.41 9.76 -19.46
CA PHE A 114 -1.20 8.63 -18.55
C PHE A 114 -2.12 7.45 -18.91
N PRO A 115 -1.97 6.87 -20.11
CA PRO A 115 -2.82 5.77 -20.53
C PRO A 115 -2.56 4.55 -19.64
N ASP A 116 -3.63 3.84 -19.30
CA ASP A 116 -3.53 2.51 -18.73
C ASP A 116 -3.18 1.53 -19.85
N ASP A 117 -1.89 1.43 -20.18
CA ASP A 117 -1.36 0.51 -21.20
C ASP A 117 -0.02 -0.07 -20.70
N PRO A 118 0.12 -1.40 -20.54
CA PRO A 118 1.35 -2.03 -20.07
C PRO A 118 2.53 -1.85 -21.05
N GLY A 119 2.26 -1.58 -22.32
CA GLY A 119 3.25 -1.29 -23.36
C GLY A 119 3.78 0.14 -23.36
N VAL A 120 3.10 1.06 -22.65
CA VAL A 120 3.49 2.47 -22.57
C VAL A 120 4.23 2.74 -21.25
N GLN A 121 5.20 3.65 -21.30
CA GLN A 121 5.83 4.19 -20.11
C GLN A 121 5.47 5.66 -19.99
N TRP A 122 4.94 6.02 -18.84
CA TRP A 122 4.62 7.41 -18.54
C TRP A 122 5.88 8.25 -18.47
N ASP A 123 5.76 9.48 -18.94
CA ASP A 123 6.83 10.48 -18.85
C ASP A 123 7.02 10.90 -17.38
N THR A 124 8.22 10.63 -16.86
CA THR A 124 8.55 10.88 -15.45
C THR A 124 8.42 12.36 -15.06
N GLU A 125 8.83 13.28 -15.93
CA GLU A 125 8.75 14.72 -15.65
C GLU A 125 7.31 15.19 -15.61
N ARG A 126 6.46 14.64 -16.47
CA ARG A 126 5.03 14.96 -16.49
C ARG A 126 4.30 14.41 -15.28
N VAL A 127 4.59 13.17 -14.87
CA VAL A 127 4.08 12.59 -13.62
C VAL A 127 4.54 13.46 -12.44
N ALA A 128 5.82 13.83 -12.40
CA ALA A 128 6.39 14.65 -11.33
C ALA A 128 5.75 16.04 -11.26
N SER A 129 5.53 16.69 -12.40
CA SER A 129 4.89 18.01 -12.48
C SER A 129 3.46 17.97 -11.93
N VAL A 130 2.64 17.01 -12.37
CA VAL A 130 1.26 16.84 -11.88
C VAL A 130 1.24 16.51 -10.39
N LEU A 131 2.13 15.62 -9.94
CA LEU A 131 2.25 15.24 -8.54
C LEU A 131 2.64 16.43 -7.66
N LEU A 132 3.65 17.21 -8.06
CA LEU A 132 4.10 18.39 -7.33
C LEU A 132 2.98 19.43 -7.22
N GLN A 133 2.30 19.72 -8.33
CA GLN A 133 1.17 20.65 -8.33
C GLN A 133 0.07 20.21 -7.35
N HIS A 134 -0.26 18.92 -7.30
CA HIS A 134 -1.26 18.40 -6.38
C HIS A 134 -0.81 18.47 -4.90
N ILE A 135 0.47 18.12 -4.64
CA ILE A 135 1.08 18.18 -3.32
C ILE A 135 1.01 19.61 -2.76
N GLU A 136 1.41 20.61 -3.55
CA GLU A 136 1.41 22.02 -3.16
C GLU A 136 -0.01 22.54 -2.94
N ALA A 137 -0.92 22.29 -3.90
CA ALA A 137 -2.30 22.79 -3.84
C ALA A 137 -3.07 22.22 -2.64
N SER A 138 -2.77 20.99 -2.24
CA SER A 138 -3.47 20.30 -1.14
C SER A 138 -2.74 20.40 0.21
N GLY A 139 -1.57 21.05 0.26
CA GLY A 139 -0.75 21.18 1.46
C GLY A 139 -0.32 19.82 2.03
N ILE A 140 0.04 18.88 1.16
CA ILE A 140 0.45 17.53 1.54
C ILE A 140 1.81 17.57 2.24
N ASN A 141 1.92 16.85 3.36
CA ASN A 141 3.18 16.71 4.12
C ASN A 141 3.68 15.25 4.20
N LEU A 142 2.92 14.30 3.69
CA LEU A 142 3.37 12.92 3.51
C LEU A 142 2.83 12.36 2.20
N VAL A 143 3.71 11.88 1.33
CA VAL A 143 3.34 11.16 0.11
C VAL A 143 3.59 9.67 0.33
N VAL A 144 2.65 8.83 -0.07
CA VAL A 144 2.77 7.38 -0.04
C VAL A 144 2.60 6.84 -1.44
N THR A 145 3.55 6.04 -1.94
CA THR A 145 3.42 5.39 -3.25
C THR A 145 4.24 4.09 -3.34
N PHE A 146 4.38 3.53 -4.53
CA PHE A 146 5.16 2.33 -4.79
C PHE A 146 6.67 2.60 -4.68
N ASP A 147 7.46 1.54 -4.46
CA ASP A 147 8.92 1.62 -4.56
C ASP A 147 9.42 1.34 -6.00
N ALA A 148 10.75 1.28 -6.16
CA ALA A 148 11.42 0.99 -7.43
C ALA A 148 11.00 -0.33 -8.08
N GLY A 149 10.51 -1.29 -7.29
CA GLY A 149 10.07 -2.59 -7.78
C GLY A 149 8.60 -2.59 -8.25
N GLY A 150 7.80 -1.55 -7.95
CA GLY A 150 6.42 -1.46 -8.39
C GLY A 150 5.56 -2.66 -8.02
N VAL A 151 5.87 -3.34 -6.90
CA VAL A 151 5.37 -4.63 -6.41
C VAL A 151 5.68 -5.84 -7.31
N SER A 152 5.49 -5.72 -8.62
CA SER A 152 5.70 -6.78 -9.61
C SER A 152 6.40 -6.30 -10.88
N GLY A 153 7.06 -5.15 -10.83
CA GLY A 153 7.71 -4.52 -11.98
C GLY A 153 6.72 -3.81 -12.92
N HIS A 154 5.52 -3.45 -12.45
CA HIS A 154 4.54 -2.77 -13.29
C HIS A 154 5.07 -1.38 -13.68
N ARG A 155 5.15 -1.09 -14.97
CA ARG A 155 5.80 0.14 -15.48
C ARG A 155 5.18 1.42 -14.92
N ASN A 156 3.86 1.49 -14.85
CA ASN A 156 3.18 2.66 -14.27
C ASN A 156 3.51 2.87 -12.79
N HIS A 157 3.63 1.79 -11.99
CA HIS A 157 4.01 1.89 -10.58
C HIS A 157 5.45 2.38 -10.45
N VAL A 158 6.34 1.86 -11.29
CA VAL A 158 7.75 2.27 -11.37
C VAL A 158 7.86 3.74 -11.82
N ALA A 159 7.00 4.21 -12.72
CA ALA A 159 6.97 5.60 -13.15
C ALA A 159 6.55 6.55 -12.01
N LEU A 160 5.56 6.17 -11.19
CA LEU A 160 5.20 6.93 -9.98
C LEU A 160 6.37 7.04 -9.00
N TYR A 161 7.06 5.92 -8.76
CA TYR A 161 8.27 5.92 -7.93
C TYR A 161 9.37 6.80 -8.52
N ALA A 162 9.65 6.70 -9.82
CA ALA A 162 10.67 7.49 -10.49
C ALA A 162 10.38 8.99 -10.34
N ALA A 163 9.14 9.40 -10.56
CA ALA A 163 8.70 10.79 -10.46
C ALA A 163 8.87 11.34 -9.03
N VAL A 164 8.38 10.63 -8.02
CA VAL A 164 8.51 11.09 -6.63
C VAL A 164 9.98 11.12 -6.19
N ARG A 165 10.80 10.17 -6.65
CA ARG A 165 12.24 10.14 -6.39
C ARG A 165 12.95 11.33 -7.03
N THR A 166 12.62 11.69 -8.28
CA THR A 166 13.17 12.87 -8.95
C THR A 166 12.84 14.14 -8.15
N LEU A 167 11.57 14.33 -7.77
CA LEU A 167 11.15 15.48 -6.95
C LEU A 167 11.90 15.55 -5.62
N HIS A 168 12.11 14.39 -4.97
CA HIS A 168 12.86 14.31 -3.72
C HIS A 168 14.35 14.66 -3.90
N SER A 169 15.02 14.04 -4.88
CA SER A 169 16.46 14.24 -5.11
C SER A 169 16.80 15.66 -5.56
N GLU A 170 15.88 16.33 -6.26
CA GLU A 170 16.07 17.71 -6.71
C GLU A 170 15.61 18.74 -5.66
N GLY A 171 15.13 18.30 -4.50
CA GLY A 171 14.65 19.18 -3.44
C GLY A 171 13.42 20.01 -3.83
N LYS A 172 12.61 19.51 -4.77
CA LYS A 172 11.40 20.18 -5.27
C LYS A 172 10.18 19.97 -4.37
N LEU A 173 10.19 18.94 -3.53
CA LEU A 173 9.09 18.70 -2.58
C LEU A 173 9.00 19.84 -1.54
N PRO A 174 7.79 20.23 -1.08
CA PRO A 174 7.65 21.24 -0.05
C PRO A 174 8.43 20.90 1.21
N LYS A 175 8.90 21.92 1.93
CA LYS A 175 9.63 21.75 3.19
C LYS A 175 8.79 20.95 4.19
N GLY A 176 9.38 19.88 4.73
CA GLY A 176 8.70 18.99 5.67
C GLY A 176 7.76 17.97 5.02
N CYS A 177 7.71 17.88 3.68
CA CYS A 177 7.02 16.80 2.98
C CYS A 177 7.91 15.57 2.90
N SER A 178 7.54 14.52 3.61
CA SER A 178 8.22 13.22 3.55
C SER A 178 7.59 12.29 2.51
N VAL A 179 8.34 11.30 2.05
CA VAL A 179 7.84 10.28 1.13
C VAL A 179 8.05 8.90 1.73
N LEU A 180 6.99 8.08 1.74
CA LEU A 180 7.03 6.67 2.07
C LEU A 180 6.76 5.83 0.82
N THR A 181 7.55 4.79 0.65
CA THR A 181 7.41 3.86 -0.49
C THR A 181 7.10 2.46 -0.01
N LEU A 182 6.13 1.81 -0.66
CA LEU A 182 5.74 0.43 -0.36
C LEU A 182 6.79 -0.54 -0.88
N ARG A 183 7.40 -1.29 0.04
CA ARG A 183 8.45 -2.26 -0.29
C ARG A 183 7.92 -3.40 -1.15
N SER A 184 8.54 -3.57 -2.31
CA SER A 184 8.43 -4.77 -3.14
C SER A 184 9.14 -5.95 -2.50
N VAL A 185 8.45 -7.08 -2.40
CA VAL A 185 9.02 -8.36 -1.96
C VAL A 185 9.04 -9.39 -3.09
N ASN A 186 9.90 -10.40 -2.95
CA ASN A 186 9.93 -11.53 -3.87
C ASN A 186 8.60 -12.31 -3.87
N VAL A 187 8.40 -13.15 -4.90
CA VAL A 187 7.15 -13.90 -5.12
C VAL A 187 6.80 -14.80 -3.93
N PHE A 188 7.79 -15.42 -3.28
CA PHE A 188 7.54 -16.27 -2.11
C PHE A 188 6.93 -15.47 -0.97
N ARG A 189 7.63 -14.42 -0.51
CA ARG A 189 7.15 -13.52 0.56
C ARG A 189 5.83 -12.85 0.21
N LYS A 190 5.58 -12.60 -1.08
CA LYS A 190 4.33 -12.03 -1.58
C LYS A 190 3.14 -12.91 -1.23
N TYR A 191 3.25 -14.24 -1.28
CA TYR A 191 2.11 -15.16 -1.21
C TYR A 191 2.05 -16.06 0.04
N ILE A 192 2.84 -15.77 1.08
CA ILE A 192 2.77 -16.48 2.38
C ILE A 192 1.90 -15.77 3.43
N SER A 193 1.14 -14.74 3.04
CA SER A 193 0.15 -14.06 3.87
C SER A 193 0.75 -13.56 5.21
N LEU A 194 0.09 -13.82 6.34
CA LEU A 194 0.55 -13.42 7.68
C LEU A 194 1.86 -14.12 8.10
N LEU A 195 2.23 -15.24 7.46
CA LEU A 195 3.48 -15.96 7.77
C LEU A 195 4.73 -15.15 7.37
N ASP A 196 4.57 -14.07 6.59
CA ASP A 196 5.67 -13.14 6.31
C ASP A 196 6.01 -12.22 7.51
N LEU A 197 5.16 -12.18 8.54
CA LEU A 197 5.32 -11.24 9.67
C LEU A 197 6.70 -11.31 10.36
N PRO A 198 7.27 -12.49 10.68
CA PRO A 198 8.63 -12.56 11.24
C PRO A 198 9.68 -11.91 10.34
N PHE A 199 9.61 -12.16 9.03
CA PHE A 199 10.52 -11.54 8.06
C PHE A 199 10.31 -10.04 7.98
N ALA A 200 9.06 -9.57 8.04
CA ALA A 200 8.73 -8.16 8.02
C ALA A 200 9.25 -7.44 9.27
N LEU A 201 9.09 -8.03 10.46
CA LEU A 201 9.60 -7.49 11.73
C LEU A 201 11.13 -7.38 11.73
N LEU A 202 11.83 -8.34 11.12
CA LEU A 202 13.30 -8.35 11.07
C LEU A 202 13.89 -7.35 10.05
N HIS A 203 13.17 -7.03 8.97
CA HIS A 203 13.73 -6.28 7.84
C HIS A 203 13.12 -4.89 7.63
N THR A 204 11.99 -4.57 8.27
CA THR A 204 11.34 -3.27 8.14
C THR A 204 11.92 -2.34 9.18
N ARG A 205 12.52 -1.23 8.75
CA ARG A 205 13.19 -0.27 9.64
C ARG A 205 12.31 0.91 10.00
N ASP A 206 11.47 1.35 9.07
CA ASP A 206 10.76 2.62 9.20
C ASP A 206 9.31 2.39 9.63
N VAL A 207 8.45 1.88 8.73
CA VAL A 207 7.02 1.77 9.00
C VAL A 207 6.50 0.39 8.64
N LEU A 208 5.86 -0.28 9.62
CA LEU A 208 5.22 -1.56 9.44
C LEU A 208 3.75 -1.46 9.86
N PHE A 209 2.85 -1.55 8.89
CA PHE A 209 1.42 -1.69 9.15
C PHE A 209 1.01 -3.15 9.04
N VAL A 210 0.39 -3.65 10.10
CA VAL A 210 -0.22 -4.97 10.15
C VAL A 210 -1.68 -4.83 10.51
N LEU A 211 -2.54 -5.48 9.73
CA LEU A 211 -3.99 -5.42 9.88
C LEU A 211 -4.52 -6.44 10.87
N THR A 212 -5.39 -5.99 11.77
CA THR A 212 -6.26 -6.83 12.59
C THR A 212 -7.24 -7.64 11.73
N SER A 213 -7.85 -8.69 12.29
CA SER A 213 -8.86 -9.48 11.57
C SER A 213 -10.04 -8.65 11.04
N LYS A 214 -10.45 -7.60 11.78
CA LYS A 214 -11.51 -6.68 11.38
C LYS A 214 -11.08 -5.84 10.17
N GLU A 215 -9.87 -5.30 10.20
CA GLU A 215 -9.31 -4.53 9.09
C GLU A 215 -9.03 -5.40 7.86
N VAL A 216 -8.59 -6.66 8.03
CA VAL A 216 -8.47 -7.61 6.91
C VAL A 216 -9.84 -7.86 6.26
N ALA A 217 -10.90 -8.01 7.06
CA ALA A 217 -12.25 -8.14 6.51
C ALA A 217 -12.68 -6.86 5.76
N GLN A 218 -12.31 -5.68 6.25
CA GLN A 218 -12.54 -4.40 5.57
C GLN A 218 -11.77 -4.29 4.25
N ALA A 219 -10.47 -4.61 4.24
CA ALA A 219 -9.65 -4.66 3.04
C ALA A 219 -10.20 -5.62 1.97
N LYS A 220 -10.72 -6.79 2.41
CA LYS A 220 -11.39 -7.74 1.51
C LYS A 220 -12.70 -7.19 0.95
N ARG A 221 -13.49 -6.47 1.75
CA ARG A 221 -14.70 -5.79 1.27
C ARG A 221 -14.36 -4.70 0.25
N ALA A 222 -13.33 -3.90 0.51
CA ALA A 222 -12.82 -2.89 -0.43
C ALA A 222 -12.42 -3.54 -1.77
N MET A 223 -11.63 -4.62 -1.73
CA MET A 223 -11.27 -5.36 -2.95
C MET A 223 -12.49 -5.97 -3.67
N SER A 224 -13.56 -6.31 -2.95
CA SER A 224 -14.79 -6.83 -3.56
C SER A 224 -15.62 -5.79 -4.31
N CYS A 225 -15.35 -4.49 -4.11
CA CYS A 225 -15.92 -3.41 -4.91
C CYS A 225 -15.39 -3.41 -6.35
N HIS A 226 -14.15 -3.88 -6.56
CA HIS A 226 -13.51 -4.00 -7.88
C HIS A 226 -13.96 -5.24 -8.66
N ARG A 227 -15.27 -5.37 -8.87
CA ARG A 227 -15.87 -6.56 -9.51
C ARG A 227 -15.34 -6.81 -10.91
N SER A 228 -15.14 -5.75 -11.69
CA SER A 228 -14.60 -5.83 -13.06
C SER A 228 -13.18 -6.38 -13.11
N GLN A 229 -12.43 -6.26 -12.00
CA GLN A 229 -11.02 -6.60 -11.91
C GLN A 229 -10.78 -7.91 -11.14
N LEU A 230 -11.77 -8.40 -10.38
CA LEU A 230 -11.67 -9.56 -9.49
C LEU A 230 -11.72 -10.93 -10.21
N LEU A 231 -10.77 -11.13 -11.13
CA LEU A 231 -10.53 -12.40 -11.82
C LEU A 231 -10.15 -13.51 -10.84
N TRP A 232 -10.25 -14.77 -11.27
CA TRP A 232 -10.05 -15.94 -10.39
C TRP A 232 -8.71 -15.92 -9.64
N PHE A 233 -7.62 -15.53 -10.28
CA PHE A 233 -6.30 -15.46 -9.66
C PHE A 233 -6.20 -14.30 -8.65
N ARG A 234 -6.97 -13.21 -8.83
CA ARG A 234 -7.05 -12.14 -7.83
C ARG A 234 -7.72 -12.61 -6.55
N ARG A 235 -8.62 -13.61 -6.61
CA ARG A 235 -9.18 -14.24 -5.41
C ARG A 235 -8.11 -14.97 -4.60
N LEU A 236 -7.18 -15.65 -5.28
CA LEU A 236 -6.01 -16.26 -4.63
C LEU A 236 -5.11 -15.18 -4.02
N TYR A 237 -4.86 -14.09 -4.75
CA TYR A 237 -4.14 -12.94 -4.22
C TYR A 237 -4.78 -12.39 -2.94
N VAL A 238 -6.10 -12.21 -2.92
CA VAL A 238 -6.84 -11.71 -1.74
C VAL A 238 -6.68 -12.61 -0.51
N LEU A 239 -6.49 -13.91 -0.71
CA LEU A 239 -6.31 -14.88 0.38
C LEU A 239 -4.85 -14.95 0.85
N PHE A 240 -3.93 -15.05 -0.10
CA PHE A 240 -2.54 -15.43 0.17
C PHE A 240 -1.56 -14.25 0.15
N SER A 241 -1.93 -13.11 -0.44
CA SER A 241 -1.01 -11.98 -0.53
C SER A 241 -0.72 -11.39 0.85
N ARG A 242 0.57 -11.17 1.16
CA ARG A 242 0.96 -10.43 2.35
C ARG A 242 0.46 -8.99 2.30
N TYR A 243 0.29 -8.37 1.12
CA TYR A 243 -0.17 -6.98 1.01
C TYR A 243 -1.63 -6.80 1.43
N MET A 244 -2.42 -7.87 1.56
CA MET A 244 -3.75 -7.82 2.17
C MET A 244 -3.72 -7.80 3.70
N ARG A 245 -2.52 -7.83 4.31
CA ARG A 245 -2.34 -7.95 5.76
C ARG A 245 -1.20 -7.09 6.33
N ILE A 246 -0.12 -6.93 5.58
CA ILE A 246 1.16 -6.36 6.02
C ILE A 246 1.72 -5.45 4.94
N ASN A 247 1.89 -4.17 5.23
CA ASN A 247 2.70 -3.25 4.45
C ASN A 247 3.97 -2.88 5.21
N SER A 248 5.11 -3.08 4.56
CA SER A 248 6.41 -2.56 4.99
C SER A 248 6.72 -1.35 4.12
N LEU A 249 6.89 -0.17 4.72
CA LEU A 249 7.22 1.05 4.00
C LEU A 249 8.58 1.58 4.45
N HIS A 250 9.22 2.33 3.55
CA HIS A 250 10.50 2.97 3.77
C HIS A 250 10.47 4.43 3.35
N PHE A 251 11.17 5.28 4.09
CA PHE A 251 11.36 6.68 3.69
C PHE A 251 12.33 6.76 2.50
N LEU A 252 12.10 7.72 1.60
CA LEU A 252 13.07 8.11 0.57
C LEU A 252 14.18 9.02 1.11
#